data_AF-A0A845ABH4-F1
#
_entry.id   AF-A0A845ABH4-F1
#
_cell.length_a   1.000
_cell.length_b   1.000
_cell.length_c   1.000
_cell.angle_alpha   90.00
_cell.angle_beta   90.00
_cell.angle_gamma   90.00
#
_symmetry.space_group_name_H-M   'P 1'
#
loop_
_entity.id
_entity.type
_entity.pdbx_description
1 polymer ?
#
loop_
_entity_poly.entity_id
_entity_poly.type
_entity_poly.pdbx_seq_one_letter_code
_entity_poly.pdbx_strand_id
1 'polypeptide(L)'
;MMTVLNGIEGGGGRIVQGAQAEPMIADCLKRYDAGQLDALYDLGVAFSTGSHGVTCDLVEAHKWFNIAASEGHEEAAWCRSDVSEEMTAREIAEAQRRAREWLRQSESRAA
;
A
#
# COMPACT_ATOMS: atom_id res chain seq x y z
N MET A 1 -16.80 38.58 -3.35
CA MET A 1 -15.95 38.41 -2.16
C MET A 1 -14.96 37.30 -2.47
N MET A 2 -13.71 37.69 -2.73
CA MET A 2 -12.57 36.79 -3.03
C MET A 2 -12.20 35.97 -1.81
N THR A 3 -11.76 34.72 -1.99
CA THR A 3 -10.46 34.29 -1.43
C THR A 3 -9.86 33.23 -2.35
N VAL A 4 -8.88 33.65 -3.13
CA VAL A 4 -7.92 32.81 -3.84
C VAL A 4 -6.90 32.38 -2.80
N LEU A 5 -6.72 31.08 -2.57
CA LEU A 5 -5.54 30.54 -1.89
C LEU A 5 -4.74 29.81 -2.94
N ASN A 6 -3.79 30.53 -3.53
CA ASN A 6 -2.71 29.92 -4.31
C ASN A 6 -1.54 29.73 -3.35
N GLY A 7 -1.13 28.48 -3.14
CA GLY A 7 -0.09 28.10 -2.21
C GLY A 7 0.74 26.96 -2.80
N ILE A 8 1.83 27.37 -3.44
CA ILE A 8 3.13 26.70 -3.61
C ILE A 8 3.19 25.31 -4.26
N GLU A 9 3.58 25.36 -5.53
CA GLU A 9 4.17 24.26 -6.30
C GLU A 9 5.44 23.73 -5.62
N GLY A 10 5.56 22.40 -5.56
CA GLY A 10 6.77 21.73 -5.09
C GLY A 10 6.61 20.22 -4.93
N GLY A 11 6.74 19.47 -6.02
CA GLY A 11 6.97 18.02 -6.00
C GLY A 11 5.74 17.19 -6.37
N GLY A 12 5.75 16.66 -7.59
CA GLY A 12 4.74 15.74 -8.09
C GLY A 12 4.58 14.51 -7.20
N GLY A 13 3.33 14.11 -7.04
CA GLY A 13 2.93 13.03 -6.14
C GLY A 13 1.59 13.36 -5.49
N ARG A 14 0.63 13.88 -6.27
CA ARG A 14 -0.75 13.81 -5.83
C ARG A 14 -1.07 12.33 -5.81
N ILE A 15 -1.00 11.73 -4.63
CA ILE A 15 -1.65 10.46 -4.29
C ILE A 15 -3.15 10.64 -4.52
N VAL A 16 -3.54 10.72 -5.78
CA VAL A 16 -4.88 10.36 -6.21
C VAL A 16 -4.90 8.85 -5.99
N GLN A 17 -5.16 8.45 -4.74
CA GLN A 17 -5.93 7.25 -4.51
C GLN A 17 -7.09 7.39 -5.49
N GLY A 18 -7.08 6.62 -6.57
CA GLY A 18 -8.22 6.58 -7.46
C GLY A 18 -9.40 6.29 -6.54
N ALA A 19 -10.46 7.09 -6.56
CA ALA A 19 -11.65 6.95 -5.72
C ALA A 19 -12.38 5.58 -5.90
N GLN A 20 -11.74 4.63 -6.57
CA GLN A 20 -12.14 3.27 -6.89
C GLN A 20 -11.31 2.22 -6.16
N ALA A 21 -10.17 2.58 -5.52
CA ALA A 21 -9.34 1.66 -4.75
C ALA A 21 -9.88 1.41 -3.34
N GLU A 22 -10.61 2.37 -2.77
CA GLU A 22 -11.23 2.29 -1.44
C GLU A 22 -12.08 1.02 -1.20
N PRO A 23 -13.02 0.62 -2.09
CA PRO A 23 -13.80 -0.60 -1.87
C PRO A 23 -12.96 -1.88 -1.89
N MET A 24 -11.93 -1.95 -2.73
CA MET A 24 -11.04 -3.12 -2.81
C MET A 24 -10.17 -3.22 -1.55
N ILE A 25 -9.61 -2.10 -1.10
CA ILE A 25 -8.86 -2.05 0.17
C ILE A 25 -9.76 -2.47 1.33
N ALA A 26 -11.01 -2.00 1.38
CA ALA A 26 -11.95 -2.38 2.42
C ALA A 26 -12.29 -3.88 2.41
N ASP A 27 -12.50 -4.48 1.23
CA ASP A 27 -12.74 -5.93 1.11
C ASP A 27 -11.51 -6.74 1.56
N CYS A 28 -10.33 -6.34 1.10
CA CYS A 28 -9.06 -6.96 1.50
C CYS A 28 -8.87 -6.92 3.02
N LEU A 29 -9.08 -5.76 3.65
CA LEU A 29 -8.95 -5.61 5.10
C LEU A 29 -9.95 -6.49 5.86
N LYS A 30 -11.17 -6.63 5.34
CA LYS A 30 -12.17 -7.53 5.92
C LYS A 30 -11.76 -9.00 5.82
N ARG A 31 -11.16 -9.41 4.69
CA ARG A 31 -10.62 -10.77 4.51
C ARG A 31 -9.42 -11.01 5.43
N TYR A 32 -8.54 -10.02 5.60
CA TYR A 32 -7.43 -10.07 6.53
C TYR A 32 -7.90 -10.20 8.00
N ASP A 33 -8.91 -9.43 8.42
CA ASP A 33 -9.54 -9.56 9.75
C ASP A 33 -10.15 -10.96 9.99
N ALA A 34 -10.64 -11.59 8.93
CA ALA A 34 -11.09 -12.98 8.95
C ALA A 34 -9.94 -14.03 8.92
N GLY A 35 -8.67 -13.59 8.98
CA GLY A 35 -7.48 -14.44 9.02
C GLY A 35 -6.90 -14.85 7.66
N GLN A 36 -7.35 -14.23 6.55
CA GLN A 36 -6.83 -14.54 5.22
C GLN A 36 -5.63 -13.64 4.90
N LEU A 37 -4.43 -14.12 5.18
CA LEU A 37 -3.18 -13.39 4.89
C LEU A 37 -2.97 -13.13 3.39
N ASP A 38 -3.48 -14.02 2.53
CA ASP A 38 -3.47 -13.88 1.07
C ASP A 38 -4.14 -12.58 0.58
N ALA A 39 -5.07 -12.02 1.37
CA ALA A 39 -5.73 -10.77 1.01
C ALA A 39 -4.74 -9.62 0.87
N LEU A 40 -3.75 -9.53 1.76
CA LEU A 40 -2.71 -8.49 1.70
C LEU A 40 -1.77 -8.70 0.50
N TYR A 41 -1.52 -9.96 0.13
CA TYR A 41 -0.78 -10.30 -1.08
C TYR A 41 -1.56 -9.87 -2.34
N ASP A 42 -2.84 -10.22 -2.44
CA ASP A 42 -3.74 -9.81 -3.54
C ASP A 42 -3.75 -8.28 -3.70
N LEU A 43 -3.75 -7.57 -2.57
CA LEU A 43 -3.70 -6.11 -2.55
C LEU A 43 -2.40 -5.57 -3.13
N GLY A 44 -1.26 -6.16 -2.75
CA GLY A 44 0.05 -5.84 -3.33
C GLY A 44 0.07 -6.05 -4.85
N VAL A 45 -0.49 -7.16 -5.34
CA VAL A 45 -0.59 -7.48 -6.77
C VAL A 45 -1.46 -6.45 -7.50
N ALA A 46 -2.60 -6.05 -6.93
CA ALA A 46 -3.46 -5.04 -7.53
C ALA A 46 -2.75 -3.68 -7.70
N PHE A 47 -1.99 -3.25 -6.68
CA PHE A 47 -1.18 -2.03 -6.77
C PHE A 47 0.02 -2.18 -7.73
N SER A 48 0.64 -3.36 -7.80
CA SER A 48 1.76 -3.59 -8.73
C SER A 48 1.31 -3.57 -10.19
N THR A 49 0.11 -4.08 -10.48
CA THR A 49 -0.41 -4.21 -11.84
C THR A 49 -1.30 -3.04 -12.27
N GLY A 50 -1.76 -2.20 -11.33
CA GLY A 50 -2.78 -1.19 -11.60
C GLY A 50 -4.15 -1.80 -11.99
N SER A 51 -4.51 -2.91 -11.36
CA SER A 51 -5.77 -3.62 -11.63
C SER A 51 -6.93 -3.07 -10.79
N HIS A 52 -8.18 -3.44 -11.12
CA HIS A 52 -9.38 -3.07 -10.34
C HIS A 52 -9.63 -1.56 -10.18
N GLY A 53 -9.18 -0.75 -11.15
CA GLY A 53 -9.33 0.72 -11.12
C GLY A 53 -8.32 1.42 -10.21
N VAL A 54 -7.31 0.70 -9.72
CA VAL A 54 -6.20 1.23 -8.95
C VAL A 54 -5.09 1.67 -9.92
N THR A 55 -4.41 2.77 -9.61
CA THR A 55 -3.23 3.17 -10.38
C THR A 55 -2.03 2.34 -9.93
N CYS A 56 -1.16 1.96 -10.85
CA CYS A 56 0.08 1.26 -10.52
C CYS A 56 0.91 2.12 -9.55
N ASP A 57 1.19 1.57 -8.35
CA ASP A 57 1.95 2.23 -7.29
C ASP A 57 2.81 1.18 -6.57
N LEU A 58 4.11 1.16 -6.91
CA LEU A 58 5.06 0.21 -6.35
C LEU A 58 5.32 0.45 -4.85
N VAL A 59 5.13 1.67 -4.35
CA VAL A 59 5.27 1.99 -2.92
C VAL A 59 4.16 1.32 -2.12
N GLU A 60 2.92 1.41 -2.58
CA GLU A 60 1.81 0.68 -1.95
C GLU A 60 1.93 -0.83 -2.16
N ALA A 61 2.32 -1.30 -3.36
CA ALA A 61 2.53 -2.72 -3.61
C ALA A 61 3.56 -3.32 -2.63
N HIS A 62 4.75 -2.72 -2.55
CA HIS A 62 5.80 -3.15 -1.64
C HIS A 62 5.36 -3.11 -0.18
N LYS A 63 4.59 -2.08 0.23
CA LYS A 63 4.05 -2.00 1.59
C LYS A 63 3.18 -3.21 1.92
N TRP A 64 2.22 -3.56 1.06
CA TRP A 64 1.30 -4.67 1.32
C TRP A 64 2.00 -6.02 1.28
N PHE A 65 2.90 -6.23 0.33
CA PHE A 65 3.76 -7.41 0.30
C PHE A 65 4.64 -7.52 1.55
N ASN A 66 5.17 -6.41 2.06
CA ASN A 66 5.97 -6.41 3.28
C ASN A 66 5.17 -6.80 4.53
N ILE A 67 3.90 -6.39 4.61
CA ILE A 67 3.03 -6.78 5.73
C ILE A 67 2.70 -8.27 5.61
N ALA A 68 2.24 -8.74 4.45
CA ALA A 68 1.94 -10.15 4.21
C ALA A 68 3.15 -11.07 4.49
N ALA A 69 4.35 -10.66 4.05
CA ALA A 69 5.58 -11.39 4.32
C ALA A 69 5.94 -11.42 5.82
N SER A 70 5.65 -10.35 6.57
CA SER A 70 5.87 -10.29 8.02
C SER A 70 4.96 -11.27 8.78
N GLU A 71 3.79 -11.57 8.23
CA GLU A 71 2.83 -12.53 8.78
C GLU A 71 3.11 -13.98 8.32
N GLY A 72 4.14 -14.21 7.49
CA GLY A 72 4.58 -15.54 7.06
C GLY A 72 4.23 -15.92 5.61
N HIS A 73 3.71 -15.00 4.80
CA HIS A 73 3.39 -15.28 3.39
C HIS A 73 4.65 -15.28 2.51
N GLU A 74 5.13 -16.46 2.10
CA GLU A 74 6.41 -16.62 1.39
C GLU A 74 6.40 -15.95 0.00
N GLU A 75 5.33 -16.12 -0.79
CA GLU A 75 5.21 -15.48 -2.11
C GLU A 75 5.21 -13.95 -2.03
N ALA A 76 4.69 -13.38 -0.93
CA ALA A 76 4.74 -11.93 -0.73
C ALA A 76 6.17 -11.45 -0.47
N ALA A 77 7.02 -12.27 0.15
CA ALA A 77 8.44 -11.93 0.32
C ALA A 77 9.17 -11.88 -1.02
N TRP A 78 8.86 -12.81 -1.93
CA TRP A 78 9.37 -12.81 -3.30
C TRP A 78 8.90 -11.58 -4.08
N CYS A 79 7.58 -11.33 -4.13
CA CYS A 79 7.03 -10.17 -4.82
C CYS A 79 7.53 -8.84 -4.25
N ARG A 80 7.73 -8.74 -2.92
CA ARG A 80 8.37 -7.56 -2.31
C ARG A 80 9.77 -7.33 -2.86
N SER A 81 10.57 -8.39 -3.00
CA SER A 81 11.93 -8.31 -3.55
C SER A 81 11.89 -7.89 -5.01
N ASP A 82 11.03 -8.52 -5.81
CA ASP A 82 10.84 -8.25 -7.23
C ASP A 82 10.46 -6.77 -7.48
N VAL A 83 9.40 -6.27 -6.84
CA VAL A 83 9.02 -4.86 -7.01
C VAL A 83 10.07 -3.88 -6.49
N SER A 84 10.91 -4.29 -5.53
CA SER A 84 11.97 -3.42 -4.99
C SER A 84 13.11 -3.19 -5.97
N GLU A 85 13.28 -4.05 -6.99
CA GLU A 85 14.29 -3.86 -8.04
C GLU A 85 13.99 -2.65 -8.92
N GLU A 86 12.71 -2.30 -9.06
CA GLU A 86 12.22 -1.16 -9.85
C GLU A 86 12.04 0.12 -9.02
N MET A 87 12.32 0.07 -7.71
CA MET A 87 12.11 1.18 -6.78
C MET A 87 13.42 1.86 -6.37
N THR A 88 13.35 3.15 -6.10
CA THR A 88 14.47 3.86 -5.46
C THR A 88 14.56 3.53 -3.97
N ALA A 89 15.75 3.68 -3.39
CA ALA A 89 15.94 3.52 -1.94
C ALA A 89 15.01 4.42 -1.11
N ARG A 90 14.64 5.60 -1.62
CA ARG A 90 13.69 6.52 -0.97
C ARG A 90 12.28 5.92 -0.94
N GLU A 91 11.83 5.37 -2.07
CA GLU A 91 10.51 4.72 -2.20
C GLU A 91 10.44 3.45 -1.34
N ILE A 92 11.49 2.63 -1.33
CA ILE A 92 11.56 1.45 -0.46
C ILE A 92 11.47 1.86 1.02
N ALA A 93 12.25 2.88 1.43
CA ALA A 93 12.22 3.37 2.79
C ALA A 93 10.83 3.91 3.17
N GLU A 94 10.14 4.56 2.23
CA GLU A 94 8.78 5.03 2.41
C GLU A 94 7.77 3.90 2.55
N ALA A 95 7.78 2.90 1.65
CA ALA A 95 6.91 1.73 1.71
C ALA A 95 7.06 0.99 3.04
N GLN A 96 8.31 0.75 3.46
CA GLN A 96 8.60 0.10 4.74
C GLN A 96 8.16 0.93 5.95
N ARG A 97 8.30 2.27 5.91
CA ARG A 97 7.79 3.14 6.99
C ARG A 97 6.27 3.03 7.11
N ARG A 98 5.55 3.12 5.98
CA ARG A 98 4.09 2.99 5.95
C ARG A 98 3.62 1.61 6.44
N ALA A 99 4.34 0.55 6.06
CA ALA A 99 4.04 -0.81 6.54
C ALA A 99 4.18 -0.94 8.06
N ARG A 100 5.29 -0.44 8.63
CA ARG A 100 5.52 -0.44 10.09
C ARG A 100 4.49 0.39 10.84
N GLU A 101 4.11 1.54 10.28
CA GLU A 101 3.08 2.38 10.87
C GLU A 101 1.71 1.70 10.86
N TRP A 102 1.36 1.04 9.76
CA TRP A 102 0.13 0.28 9.65
C TRP A 102 0.07 -0.88 10.66
N LEU A 103 1.13 -1.69 10.75
CA LEU A 103 1.21 -2.80 11.70
C LEU A 103 1.05 -2.32 13.15
N ARG A 104 1.76 -1.25 13.55
CA ARG A 104 1.60 -0.67 14.89
C ARG A 104 0.17 -0.21 15.17
N GLN A 105 -0.52 0.31 14.16
CA GLN A 105 -1.91 0.76 14.31
C GLN A 105 -2.92 -0.39 14.29
N SER A 106 -2.68 -1.47 13.53
CA SER A 106 -3.56 -2.65 13.54
C SER A 106 -3.41 -3.44 14.84
N GLU A 107 -2.17 -3.59 15.34
CA GLU A 107 -1.87 -4.22 16.64
C GLU A 107 -2.49 -3.44 17.80
N SER A 108 -2.46 -2.10 17.77
CA SER A 108 -3.12 -1.25 18.76
C SER A 108 -4.65 -1.32 18.71
N ARG A 109 -5.25 -1.77 17.60
CA ARG A 109 -6.71 -1.95 17.48
C ARG A 109 -7.17 -3.34 17.91
N ALA A 110 -6.26 -4.32 17.96
CA ALA A 110 -6.54 -5.68 18.38
C ALA A 110 -6.30 -5.92 19.89
N ALA A 111 -5.76 -4.94 20.62
CA ALA A 111 -5.47 -4.99 22.06
C ALA A 111 -6.51 -4.20 22.88
#